data_AF-A0A7X8DCA3-F1
#
_entry.id   AF-A0A7X8DCA3-F1
#
_cell.length_a   1.000
_cell.length_b   1.000
_cell.length_c   1.000
_cell.angle_alpha   90.00
_cell.angle_beta   90.00
_cell.angle_gamma   90.00
#
_symmetry.space_group_name_H-M   'P 1'
#
loop_
_entity.id
_entity.type
_entity.pdbx_description
1 polymer ?
#
loop_
_entity_poly.entity_id
_entity_poly.type
_entity_poly.pdbx_seq_one_letter_code
_entity_poly.pdbx_strand_id
1 'polypeptide(L)'
;MAFCSKCGVNFAEGTTICPSCGASVGDSLQQPQAPQQSQAYQEPQAHQQPQTYQEPQAYQEPQAYQQSQAYQQPQAHQQSANTQSSGFSEKFSSLNETADTTDQFDPQDIQNNKAMAILAYIGILVLIPLFASKESKFTRFHVNQGLILFILEIAYGVVYGIFSAIIFAISWRLLFLLSIIGFFGIIFLVLSIMGIINAANGKAKELPVIGKFKILQ
;
A
#
# COMPACT_ATOMS: atom_id res chain seq x y z
N MET A 1 -14.29 -26.80 28.95
CA MET A 1 -12.97 -26.35 28.43
C MET A 1 -12.80 -24.90 28.84
N ALA A 2 -11.62 -24.51 29.34
CA ALA A 2 -11.32 -23.14 29.73
C ALA A 2 -10.80 -22.34 28.53
N PHE A 3 -11.10 -21.04 28.48
CA PHE A 3 -10.73 -20.13 27.39
C PHE A 3 -9.84 -18.99 27.91
N CYS A 4 -8.74 -18.70 27.21
CA CYS A 4 -7.87 -17.58 27.55
C CYS A 4 -8.29 -16.31 26.79
N SER A 5 -8.79 -15.30 27.50
CA SER A 5 -9.16 -14.00 26.93
C SER A 5 -7.98 -13.19 26.37
N LYS A 6 -6.74 -13.54 26.72
CA LYS A 6 -5.51 -12.87 26.25
C LYS A 6 -4.97 -13.41 24.94
N CYS A 7 -5.05 -14.72 24.68
CA CYS A 7 -4.45 -15.34 23.50
C CYS A 7 -5.42 -16.19 22.66
N GLY A 8 -6.68 -16.34 23.09
CA GLY A 8 -7.74 -16.96 22.29
C GLY A 8 -7.71 -18.49 22.22
N VAL A 9 -6.83 -19.16 23.00
CA VAL A 9 -6.71 -20.62 23.00
C VAL A 9 -7.60 -21.27 24.06
N ASN A 10 -8.14 -22.45 23.72
CA ASN A 10 -8.88 -23.31 24.64
C ASN A 10 -7.93 -24.32 25.30
N PHE A 11 -8.10 -24.60 26.59
CA PHE A 11 -7.27 -25.54 27.34
C PHE A 11 -8.09 -26.31 28.41
N ALA A 12 -7.45 -27.30 29.03
CA ALA A 12 -8.06 -28.15 30.05
C ALA A 12 -8.46 -27.35 31.31
N GLU A 13 -9.57 -27.71 31.94
CA GLU A 13 -10.03 -27.08 33.18
C GLU A 13 -9.09 -27.46 34.35
N GLY A 14 -8.88 -26.55 35.31
CA GLY A 14 -8.10 -26.81 36.54
C GLY A 14 -6.69 -26.21 36.58
N THR A 15 -6.23 -25.48 35.57
CA THR A 15 -4.95 -24.75 35.59
C THR A 15 -5.16 -23.25 35.78
N THR A 16 -4.52 -22.66 36.79
CA THR A 16 -4.59 -21.22 37.09
C THR A 16 -3.71 -20.35 36.17
N ILE A 17 -2.90 -20.97 35.30
CA ILE A 17 -2.02 -20.29 34.34
C ILE A 17 -2.21 -20.91 32.96
N CYS A 18 -2.39 -20.05 31.93
CA CYS A 18 -2.50 -20.49 30.53
C CYS A 18 -1.15 -21.04 30.02
N PRO A 19 -1.09 -22.29 29.52
CA PRO A 19 0.17 -22.91 29.09
C PRO A 19 0.74 -22.31 27.79
N SER A 20 -0.07 -21.57 27.02
CA SER A 20 0.36 -21.02 25.73
C SER A 20 0.94 -19.60 25.84
N CYS A 21 0.56 -18.82 26.86
CA CYS A 21 1.00 -17.42 26.97
C CYS A 21 1.36 -16.97 28.40
N GLY A 22 1.23 -17.85 29.40
CA GLY A 22 1.63 -17.56 30.79
C GLY A 22 0.69 -16.61 31.57
N ALA A 23 -0.47 -16.26 31.03
CA ALA A 23 -1.43 -15.40 31.73
C ALA A 23 -2.14 -16.16 32.86
N SER A 24 -2.27 -15.53 34.04
CA SER A 24 -3.08 -16.08 35.13
C SER A 24 -4.56 -15.94 34.80
N VAL A 25 -5.30 -17.04 34.96
CA VAL A 25 -6.74 -17.10 34.74
C VAL A 25 -7.38 -17.17 36.12
N GLY A 26 -7.68 -15.98 36.68
CA GLY A 26 -8.34 -15.83 37.98
C GLY A 26 -9.83 -16.12 37.90
N ASP A 27 -10.37 -16.74 38.95
CA ASP A 27 -11.73 -17.25 39.08
C ASP A 27 -12.83 -16.28 38.59
N SER A 28 -13.42 -16.63 37.45
CA SER A 28 -14.83 -16.33 37.13
C SER A 28 -15.23 -17.23 35.97
N LEU A 29 -15.66 -18.45 36.32
CA LEU A 29 -16.41 -19.31 35.42
C LEU A 29 -17.79 -18.66 35.20
N GLN A 30 -17.94 -17.85 34.15
CA GLN A 30 -19.25 -17.48 33.61
C GLN A 30 -19.44 -18.16 32.24
N GLN A 31 -20.41 -19.06 32.20
CA GLN A 31 -20.86 -19.82 31.03
C GLN A 31 -21.65 -18.93 30.05
N PRO A 32 -21.72 -19.26 28.74
CA PRO A 32 -22.32 -18.41 27.71
C PRO A 32 -23.86 -18.41 27.73
N GLN A 33 -24.49 -17.24 27.55
CA GLN A 33 -25.92 -17.15 27.21
C GLN A 33 -26.13 -16.39 25.89
N ALA A 34 -26.94 -17.01 25.04
CA ALA A 34 -27.35 -16.60 23.68
C ALA A 34 -28.61 -15.68 23.73
N PRO A 35 -29.09 -15.14 22.59
CA PRO A 35 -29.65 -13.79 22.50
C PRO A 35 -31.15 -13.68 22.80
N GLN A 36 -31.58 -12.53 23.35
CA GLN A 36 -32.98 -12.11 23.34
C GLN A 36 -33.17 -10.76 22.63
N GLN A 37 -34.25 -10.74 21.85
CA GLN A 37 -34.66 -9.77 20.85
C GLN A 37 -35.75 -8.84 21.41
N SER A 38 -35.82 -7.62 20.84
CA SER A 38 -36.99 -6.71 20.77
C SER A 38 -37.25 -5.84 22.03
N GLN A 39 -37.71 -4.58 21.99
CA GLN A 39 -38.32 -3.70 20.97
C GLN A 39 -37.99 -2.21 21.27
N ALA A 40 -38.36 -1.36 20.31
CA ALA A 40 -38.66 0.07 20.40
C ALA A 40 -37.49 1.06 20.23
N TYR A 41 -37.45 1.63 19.02
CA TYR A 41 -36.79 2.89 18.74
C TYR A 41 -37.43 4.01 19.57
N GLN A 42 -36.65 4.59 20.47
CA GLN A 42 -36.86 5.93 21.00
C GLN A 42 -35.66 6.78 20.57
N GLU A 43 -35.95 7.84 19.83
CA GLU A 43 -35.02 8.89 19.42
C GLU A 43 -34.64 9.75 20.64
N PRO A 44 -33.34 9.93 20.96
CA PRO A 44 -32.92 10.93 21.92
C PRO A 44 -32.49 12.21 21.23
N GLN A 45 -33.03 13.31 21.73
CA GLN A 45 -32.78 14.68 21.32
C GLN A 45 -31.32 15.12 21.51
N ALA A 46 -30.89 16.00 20.59
CA ALA A 46 -29.74 16.89 20.62
C ALA A 46 -28.84 16.84 21.87
N HIS A 47 -27.65 16.26 21.69
CA HIS A 47 -26.56 16.37 22.66
C HIS A 47 -25.68 17.56 22.31
N GLN A 48 -25.63 18.50 23.24
CA GLN A 48 -24.66 19.57 23.34
C GLN A 48 -23.24 18.99 23.36
N GLN A 49 -22.32 19.70 22.71
CA GLN A 49 -20.88 19.46 22.71
C GLN A 49 -20.31 19.60 24.14
N PRO A 50 -19.59 18.60 24.67
CA PRO A 50 -18.66 18.81 25.76
C PRO A 50 -17.26 19.06 25.19
N GLN A 51 -16.61 20.10 25.71
CA GLN A 51 -15.20 20.37 25.49
C GLN A 51 -14.33 19.27 26.11
N THR A 52 -13.38 18.76 25.35
CA THR A 52 -11.93 18.75 25.58
C THR A 52 -11.37 17.64 24.70
N TYR A 53 -10.74 18.01 23.58
CA TYR A 53 -9.81 17.09 22.93
C TYR A 53 -8.61 16.97 23.87
N GLN A 54 -8.58 15.89 24.65
CA GLN A 54 -7.32 15.42 25.23
C GLN A 54 -6.54 14.78 24.10
N GLU A 55 -5.41 15.41 23.77
CA GLU A 55 -4.36 14.87 22.92
C GLU A 55 -4.01 13.44 23.39
N PRO A 56 -4.10 12.42 22.53
CA PRO A 56 -3.63 11.09 22.88
C PRO A 56 -2.14 11.17 23.22
N GLN A 57 -1.79 10.61 24.38
CA GLN A 57 -0.44 10.63 24.91
C GLN A 57 0.59 10.12 23.92
N ALA A 58 1.76 10.79 23.97
CA ALA A 58 2.98 10.45 23.26
C ALA A 58 3.12 8.95 22.99
N TYR A 59 3.21 8.63 21.71
CA TYR A 59 3.59 7.31 21.21
C TYR A 59 4.83 6.85 21.98
N GLN A 60 4.68 5.81 22.81
CA GLN A 60 5.82 5.15 23.41
C GLN A 60 6.55 4.39 22.31
N GLU A 61 7.76 4.87 22.01
CA GLU A 61 8.71 4.28 21.08
C GLU A 61 8.99 2.81 21.45
N PRO A 62 8.66 1.84 20.58
CA PRO A 62 9.15 0.47 20.75
C PRO A 62 10.67 0.46 20.52
N GLN A 63 11.38 -0.16 21.44
CA GLN A 63 12.83 -0.19 21.51
C GLN A 63 13.48 -0.68 20.20
N ALA A 64 14.41 0.15 19.70
CA ALA A 64 15.54 -0.15 18.82
C ALA A 64 15.50 -1.52 18.11
N TYR A 65 14.90 -1.57 16.92
CA TYR A 65 15.34 -2.55 15.91
C TYR A 65 16.65 -2.05 15.32
N GLN A 66 17.70 -2.60 15.89
CA GLN A 66 18.98 -2.77 15.23
C GLN A 66 18.79 -3.65 14.00
N GLN A 67 18.62 -3.05 12.83
CA GLN A 67 19.02 -3.69 11.59
C GLN A 67 19.56 -2.64 10.61
N SER A 68 20.85 -2.35 10.77
CA SER A 68 21.68 -1.80 9.72
C SER A 68 21.74 -2.80 8.57
N GLN A 69 20.94 -2.59 7.52
CA GLN A 69 21.38 -2.99 6.19
C GLN A 69 21.91 -1.74 5.52
N ALA A 70 23.23 -1.58 5.58
CA ALA A 70 23.94 -0.81 4.58
C ALA A 70 23.55 -1.41 3.24
N TYR A 71 22.67 -0.75 2.49
CA TYR A 71 22.50 -1.04 1.08
C TYR A 71 23.81 -0.63 0.42
N GLN A 72 24.71 -1.60 0.30
CA GLN A 72 25.81 -1.53 -0.64
C GLN A 72 25.18 -1.39 -2.02
N GLN A 73 25.25 -0.17 -2.53
CA GLN A 73 25.15 0.13 -3.94
C GLN A 73 25.99 -0.91 -4.70
N PRO A 74 25.43 -1.66 -5.66
CA PRO A 74 26.26 -2.48 -6.52
C PRO A 74 27.25 -1.56 -7.23
N GLN A 75 28.54 -1.73 -6.92
CA GLN A 75 29.61 -1.08 -7.65
C GLN A 75 29.48 -1.47 -9.12
N ALA A 76 29.59 -0.47 -10.01
CA ALA A 76 29.57 -0.66 -11.45
C ALA A 76 30.54 -1.78 -11.84
N HIS A 77 30.00 -2.91 -12.26
CA HIS A 77 30.79 -3.97 -12.86
C HIS A 77 31.27 -3.49 -14.23
N GLN A 78 32.54 -3.13 -14.31
CA GLN A 78 33.29 -3.29 -15.56
C GLN A 78 33.28 -4.77 -15.92
N GLN A 79 32.62 -5.13 -17.01
CA GLN A 79 33.03 -6.30 -17.78
C GLN A 79 32.71 -6.17 -19.26
N SER A 80 33.77 -6.37 -20.04
CA SER A 80 33.86 -6.31 -21.48
C SER A 80 33.10 -7.43 -22.18
N ALA A 81 32.64 -7.09 -23.40
CA ALA A 81 32.45 -7.94 -24.58
C ALA A 81 31.40 -9.08 -24.55
N ASN A 82 30.21 -8.78 -25.11
CA ASN A 82 29.69 -9.56 -26.25
C ASN A 82 28.77 -8.67 -27.12
N THR A 83 29.16 -8.55 -28.39
CA THR A 83 28.59 -7.64 -29.39
C THR A 83 27.31 -8.22 -29.96
N GLN A 84 26.13 -7.80 -29.46
CA GLN A 84 24.90 -7.60 -30.25
C GLN A 84 23.63 -7.16 -29.46
N SER A 85 23.70 -6.88 -28.15
CA SER A 85 22.53 -6.38 -27.37
C SER A 85 22.73 -5.04 -26.62
N SER A 86 23.86 -4.35 -26.82
CA SER A 86 24.28 -3.20 -26.00
C SER A 86 23.26 -2.06 -25.95
N GLY A 87 22.70 -1.64 -27.10
CA GLY A 87 21.89 -0.41 -27.14
C GLY A 87 20.53 -0.47 -26.42
N PHE A 88 19.84 -1.61 -26.40
CA PHE A 88 18.53 -1.72 -25.74
C PHE A 88 18.68 -1.92 -24.23
N SER A 89 19.63 -2.78 -23.80
CA SER A 89 19.89 -3.06 -22.39
C SER A 89 20.42 -1.81 -21.65
N GLU A 90 21.32 -1.05 -22.28
CA GLU A 90 21.83 0.23 -21.74
C GLU A 90 20.72 1.27 -21.60
N LYS A 91 19.82 1.37 -22.60
CA LYS A 91 18.65 2.26 -22.52
C LYS A 91 17.69 1.85 -21.41
N PHE A 92 17.41 0.55 -21.27
CA PHE A 92 16.55 0.08 -20.20
C PHE A 92 17.15 0.35 -18.81
N SER A 93 18.46 0.13 -18.67
CA SER A 93 19.19 0.39 -17.42
C SER A 93 19.14 1.88 -17.06
N SER A 94 19.42 2.77 -18.01
CA SER A 94 19.37 4.23 -17.78
C SER A 94 17.97 4.76 -17.48
N LEU A 95 16.90 4.13 -18.00
CA LEU A 95 15.52 4.48 -17.62
C LEU A 95 15.18 4.08 -16.17
N ASN A 96 15.84 3.05 -15.63
CA ASN A 96 15.65 2.58 -14.25
C ASN A 96 16.58 3.27 -13.23
N GLU A 97 17.53 4.08 -13.70
CA GLU A 97 18.37 4.97 -12.89
C GLU A 97 17.60 6.23 -12.49
N THR A 98 16.59 6.04 -11.65
CA THR A 98 15.77 7.12 -11.09
C THR A 98 16.23 7.48 -9.67
N ALA A 99 15.85 8.67 -9.22
CA ALA A 99 16.20 9.16 -7.89
C ALA A 99 15.65 8.21 -6.81
N ASP A 100 16.53 7.79 -5.90
CA ASP A 100 16.19 7.09 -4.68
C ASP A 100 16.42 8.07 -3.52
N THR A 101 15.32 8.44 -2.85
CA THR A 101 15.31 9.44 -1.77
C THR A 101 14.99 8.81 -0.42
N THR A 102 15.17 7.49 -0.31
CA THR A 102 14.79 6.72 0.90
C THR A 102 15.44 7.24 2.17
N ASP A 103 16.66 7.78 2.06
CA ASP A 103 17.44 8.39 3.16
C ASP A 103 16.77 9.65 3.77
N GLN A 104 15.81 10.25 3.06
CA GLN A 104 15.09 11.43 3.51
C GLN A 104 13.86 11.11 4.38
N PHE A 105 13.53 9.82 4.54
CA PHE A 105 12.34 9.37 5.26
C PHE A 105 12.73 8.74 6.60
N ASP A 106 11.87 8.95 7.60
CA ASP A 106 12.02 8.33 8.92
C ASP A 106 11.84 6.80 8.78
N PRO A 107 12.81 5.98 9.23
CA PRO A 107 12.69 4.52 9.24
C PRO A 107 11.41 4.02 9.94
N GLN A 108 10.94 4.74 10.96
CA GLN A 108 9.70 4.40 11.67
C GLN A 108 8.47 4.59 10.79
N ASP A 109 8.42 5.69 10.05
CA ASP A 109 7.34 5.99 9.10
C ASP A 109 7.25 4.92 8.01
N ILE A 110 8.42 4.53 7.46
CA ILE A 110 8.51 3.46 6.44
C ILE A 110 7.94 2.14 6.97
N GLN A 111 8.36 1.72 8.16
CA GLN A 111 7.94 0.45 8.74
C GLN A 111 6.43 0.40 9.01
N ASN A 112 5.88 1.47 9.58
CA ASN A 112 4.48 1.52 9.98
C ASN A 112 3.52 1.68 8.79
N ASN A 113 3.95 2.31 7.70
CA ASN A 113 3.06 2.69 6.61
C ASN A 113 3.28 1.94 5.28
N LYS A 114 4.13 0.91 5.27
CA LYS A 114 4.42 0.10 4.09
C LYS A 114 3.18 -0.43 3.35
N ALA A 115 2.19 -0.94 4.09
CA ALA A 115 0.95 -1.46 3.49
C ALA A 115 0.18 -0.35 2.74
N MET A 116 0.12 0.84 3.33
CA MET A 116 -0.54 2.01 2.73
C MET A 116 0.20 2.49 1.48
N ALA A 117 1.53 2.46 1.49
CA ALA A 117 2.35 2.74 0.32
C ALA A 117 2.15 1.72 -0.82
N ILE A 118 1.94 0.44 -0.52
CA ILE A 118 1.64 -0.59 -1.53
C ILE A 118 0.26 -0.34 -2.17
N LEU A 119 -0.75 -0.07 -1.34
CA LEU A 119 -2.12 0.21 -1.81
C LEU A 119 -2.18 1.39 -2.79
N ALA A 120 -1.26 2.36 -2.66
CA ALA A 120 -1.18 3.51 -3.55
C ALA A 120 -1.06 3.14 -5.02
N TYR A 121 -0.53 1.97 -5.36
CA TYR A 121 -0.30 1.55 -6.74
C TYR A 121 -1.42 0.69 -7.34
N ILE A 122 -2.47 0.39 -6.57
CA ILE A 122 -3.57 -0.49 -6.99
C ILE A 122 -4.75 0.37 -7.47
N GLY A 123 -4.58 1.04 -8.61
CA GLY A 123 -5.62 1.80 -9.30
C GLY A 123 -6.43 2.71 -8.36
N ILE A 124 -7.75 2.53 -8.34
CA ILE A 124 -8.68 3.31 -7.50
C ILE A 124 -8.38 3.22 -6.00
N LEU A 125 -7.71 2.15 -5.52
CA LEU A 125 -7.38 2.01 -4.11
C LEU A 125 -6.40 3.06 -3.62
N VAL A 126 -5.72 3.82 -4.50
CA VAL A 126 -4.89 4.97 -4.13
C VAL A 126 -5.63 6.00 -3.29
N LEU A 127 -6.96 6.08 -3.41
CA LEU A 127 -7.78 6.98 -2.60
C LEU A 127 -7.76 6.61 -1.11
N ILE A 128 -7.58 5.33 -0.77
CA ILE A 128 -7.53 4.87 0.62
C ILE A 128 -6.31 5.49 1.35
N PRO A 129 -5.05 5.26 0.95
CA PRO A 129 -3.90 5.87 1.59
C PRO A 129 -3.86 7.39 1.42
N LEU A 130 -4.40 7.94 0.32
CA LEU A 130 -4.56 9.39 0.14
C LEU A 130 -5.36 10.03 1.29
N PHE A 131 -6.40 9.36 1.79
CA PHE A 131 -7.24 9.90 2.86
C PHE A 131 -6.94 9.36 4.26
N ALA A 132 -6.40 8.15 4.38
CA ALA A 132 -6.21 7.47 5.66
C ALA A 132 -4.77 7.52 6.21
N SER A 133 -3.75 7.87 5.39
CA SER A 133 -2.35 7.96 5.83
C SER A 133 -1.72 9.29 5.39
N LYS A 134 -2.41 10.40 5.69
CA LYS A 134 -2.00 11.75 5.31
C LYS A 134 -0.76 12.27 6.04
N GLU A 135 -0.47 11.74 7.23
CA GLU A 135 0.66 12.19 8.04
C GLU A 135 1.99 11.51 7.65
N SER A 136 1.91 10.37 6.95
CA SER A 136 3.09 9.61 6.53
C SER A 136 3.74 10.21 5.30
N LYS A 137 4.94 10.79 5.44
CA LYS A 137 5.68 11.33 4.29
C LYS A 137 6.00 10.23 3.29
N PHE A 138 6.39 9.05 3.77
CA PHE A 138 6.68 7.89 2.93
C PHE A 138 5.45 7.45 2.12
N THR A 139 4.28 7.37 2.77
CA THR A 139 3.04 7.03 2.06
C THR A 139 2.69 8.09 1.03
N ARG A 140 2.79 9.38 1.37
CA ARG A 140 2.48 10.47 0.44
C ARG A 140 3.37 10.44 -0.80
N PHE A 141 4.64 10.06 -0.67
CA PHE A 141 5.53 9.84 -1.81
C PHE A 141 4.97 8.78 -2.78
N HIS A 142 4.54 7.63 -2.26
CA HIS A 142 3.97 6.56 -3.08
C HIS A 142 2.57 6.88 -3.59
N VAL A 143 1.73 7.53 -2.78
CA VAL A 143 0.40 8.03 -3.18
C VAL A 143 0.51 9.02 -4.34
N ASN A 144 1.47 9.94 -4.31
CA ASN A 144 1.67 10.88 -5.41
C ASN A 144 1.93 10.14 -6.73
N GLN A 145 2.85 9.18 -6.73
CA GLN A 145 3.19 8.40 -7.93
C GLN A 145 2.04 7.49 -8.37
N GLY A 146 1.38 6.82 -7.42
CA GLY A 146 0.22 5.98 -7.67
C GLY A 146 -0.97 6.75 -8.23
N LEU A 147 -1.19 7.98 -7.75
CA LEU A 147 -2.27 8.85 -8.22
C LEU A 147 -2.01 9.33 -9.65
N ILE A 148 -0.76 9.69 -9.98
CA ILE A 148 -0.36 10.00 -11.35
C ILE A 148 -0.61 8.80 -12.27
N LEU A 149 -0.20 7.59 -11.86
CA LEU A 149 -0.47 6.37 -12.61
C LEU A 149 -1.96 6.17 -12.85
N PHE A 150 -2.78 6.31 -11.81
CA PHE A 150 -4.22 6.12 -11.90
C PHE A 150 -4.89 7.16 -12.82
N ILE A 151 -4.47 8.43 -12.76
CA ILE A 151 -4.97 9.47 -13.66
C ILE A 151 -4.60 9.16 -15.11
N LEU A 152 -3.35 8.74 -15.37
CA LEU A 152 -2.92 8.36 -16.72
C LEU A 152 -3.66 7.13 -17.24
N GLU A 153 -3.95 6.15 -16.38
CA GLU A 153 -4.74 4.97 -16.71
C GLU A 153 -6.18 5.34 -17.09
N ILE A 154 -6.84 6.23 -16.33
CA ILE A 154 -8.16 6.77 -16.68
C ILE A 154 -8.11 7.49 -18.03
N ALA A 155 -7.14 8.39 -18.22
CA ALA A 155 -6.99 9.15 -19.46
C ALA A 155 -6.81 8.21 -20.66
N TYR A 156 -5.97 7.19 -20.51
CA TYR A 156 -5.77 6.16 -21.51
C TYR A 156 -7.07 5.38 -21.78
N GLY A 157 -7.82 4.98 -20.75
CA GLY A 157 -9.09 4.28 -20.88
C GLY A 157 -10.16 5.10 -21.61
N VAL A 158 -10.25 6.40 -21.34
CA VAL A 158 -11.16 7.32 -22.06
C VAL A 158 -10.78 7.41 -23.54
N VAL A 159 -9.50 7.62 -23.84
CA VAL A 159 -8.99 7.68 -25.22
C VAL A 159 -9.28 6.36 -25.94
N TYR A 160 -8.96 5.23 -25.31
CA TYR A 160 -9.24 3.89 -25.84
C TYR A 160 -10.73 3.69 -26.12
N GLY A 161 -11.62 4.11 -25.21
CA GLY A 161 -13.06 4.02 -25.37
C GLY A 161 -13.57 4.83 -26.57
N ILE A 162 -13.08 6.06 -26.75
CA ILE A 162 -13.43 6.91 -27.91
C ILE A 162 -12.97 6.25 -29.21
N PHE A 163 -11.71 5.80 -29.28
CA PHE A 163 -11.18 5.11 -30.46
C PHE A 163 -11.96 3.83 -30.77
N SER A 164 -12.32 3.06 -29.75
CA SER A 164 -13.13 1.85 -29.89
C SER A 164 -14.51 2.15 -30.48
N ALA A 165 -15.20 3.18 -29.96
CA ALA A 165 -16.51 3.60 -30.47
C ALA A 165 -16.44 4.03 -31.95
N ILE A 166 -15.42 4.81 -32.32
CA ILE A 166 -15.22 5.26 -33.72
C ILE A 166 -14.95 4.07 -34.64
N ILE A 167 -14.02 3.17 -34.27
CA ILE A 167 -13.67 2.00 -35.08
C ILE A 167 -14.88 1.09 -35.29
N PHE A 168 -15.64 0.83 -34.21
CA PHE A 168 -16.85 0.03 -34.28
C PHE A 168 -17.91 0.65 -35.20
N ALA A 169 -18.09 1.98 -35.15
CA ALA A 169 -19.01 2.70 -36.03
C ALA A 169 -18.62 2.64 -37.51
N ILE A 170 -17.31 2.58 -37.83
CA ILE A 170 -16.82 2.45 -39.20
C ILE A 170 -16.98 1.02 -39.71
N SER A 171 -16.45 0.04 -38.96
CA SER A 171 -16.56 -1.37 -39.31
C SER A 171 -16.05 -2.26 -38.18
N TRP A 172 -16.87 -3.22 -37.76
CA TRP A 172 -16.48 -4.24 -36.79
C TRP A 172 -15.25 -5.06 -37.21
N ARG A 173 -14.94 -5.15 -38.52
CA ARG A 173 -13.75 -5.87 -39.01
C ARG A 173 -12.44 -5.18 -38.65
N LEU A 174 -12.48 -3.90 -38.28
CA LEU A 174 -11.29 -3.12 -37.90
C LEU A 174 -10.93 -3.26 -36.41
N LEU A 175 -11.70 -4.03 -35.63
CA LEU A 175 -11.47 -4.21 -34.19
C LEU A 175 -10.09 -4.80 -33.86
N PHE A 176 -9.41 -5.49 -34.79
CA PHE A 176 -8.06 -5.99 -34.56
C PHE A 176 -7.04 -4.86 -34.27
N LEU A 177 -7.30 -3.64 -34.74
CA LEU A 177 -6.46 -2.47 -34.46
C LEU A 177 -6.48 -2.08 -32.98
N LEU A 178 -7.60 -2.35 -32.29
CA LEU A 178 -7.73 -2.09 -30.85
C LEU A 178 -6.83 -3.01 -30.02
N SER A 179 -6.49 -4.21 -30.52
CA SER A 179 -5.56 -5.10 -29.83
C SER A 179 -4.18 -4.44 -29.69
N ILE A 180 -3.66 -3.85 -30.76
CA ILE A 180 -2.34 -3.18 -30.77
C ILE A 180 -2.34 -2.02 -29.79
N ILE A 181 -3.38 -1.20 -29.80
CA ILE A 181 -3.51 -0.07 -28.88
C ILE A 181 -3.58 -0.60 -27.46
N GLY A 182 -4.45 -1.59 -27.20
CA GLY A 182 -4.66 -2.21 -25.89
C GLY A 182 -3.37 -2.67 -25.21
N PHE A 183 -2.41 -3.20 -25.96
CA PHE A 183 -1.10 -3.62 -25.42
C PHE A 183 -0.29 -2.49 -24.78
N PHE A 184 -0.46 -1.23 -25.19
CA PHE A 184 0.22 -0.10 -24.53
C PHE A 184 -0.19 0.04 -23.07
N GLY A 185 -1.38 -0.45 -22.68
CA GLY A 185 -1.83 -0.47 -21.28
C GLY A 185 -0.90 -1.26 -20.35
N ILE A 186 -0.12 -2.22 -20.88
CA ILE A 186 0.83 -3.01 -20.09
C ILE A 186 1.89 -2.12 -19.43
N ILE A 187 2.23 -0.96 -20.00
CA ILE A 187 3.21 -0.06 -19.40
C ILE A 187 2.78 0.43 -18.01
N PHE A 188 1.49 0.69 -17.82
CA PHE A 188 0.95 1.12 -16.53
C PHE A 188 1.04 -0.01 -15.49
N LEU A 189 0.77 -1.24 -15.91
CA LEU A 189 0.91 -2.42 -15.05
C LEU A 189 2.37 -2.62 -14.62
N VAL A 190 3.32 -2.50 -15.55
CA VAL A 190 4.76 -2.61 -15.24
C VAL A 190 5.18 -1.53 -14.24
N LEU A 191 4.80 -0.27 -14.46
CA LEU A 191 5.11 0.83 -13.54
C LEU A 191 4.47 0.63 -12.16
N SER A 192 3.22 0.15 -12.10
CA SER A 192 2.54 -0.20 -10.85
C SER A 192 3.30 -1.29 -10.08
N ILE A 193 3.72 -2.38 -10.75
CA ILE A 193 4.51 -3.45 -10.14
C ILE A 193 5.85 -2.93 -9.62
N MET A 194 6.56 -2.09 -10.39
CA MET A 194 7.80 -1.47 -9.93
C MET A 194 7.57 -0.63 -8.66
N GLY A 195 6.45 0.09 -8.60
CA GLY A 195 6.06 0.91 -7.45
C GLY A 195 5.78 0.06 -6.21
N ILE A 196 5.04 -1.04 -6.40
CA ILE A 196 4.76 -2.03 -5.35
C ILE A 196 6.05 -2.65 -4.82
N ILE A 197 6.98 -3.04 -5.69
CA ILE A 197 8.27 -3.61 -5.29
C ILE A 197 9.07 -2.59 -4.48
N ASN A 198 9.11 -1.33 -4.89
CA ASN A 198 9.79 -0.27 -4.15
C ASN A 198 9.13 -0.06 -2.77
N ALA A 199 7.81 0.10 -2.72
CA ALA A 199 7.06 0.28 -1.47
C ALA A 199 7.24 -0.91 -0.51
N ALA A 200 7.12 -2.14 -1.00
CA ALA A 200 7.31 -3.37 -0.21
C ALA A 200 8.74 -3.48 0.35
N ASN A 201 9.73 -2.97 -0.37
CA ASN A 201 11.11 -2.89 0.10
C ASN A 201 11.39 -1.65 0.96
N GLY A 202 10.39 -0.80 1.22
CA GLY A 202 10.56 0.43 2.00
C GLY A 202 11.36 1.51 1.28
N LYS A 203 11.40 1.49 -0.06
CA LYS A 203 12.20 2.40 -0.88
C LYS A 203 11.35 3.52 -1.47
N ALA A 204 11.75 4.76 -1.19
CA ALA A 204 11.21 5.95 -1.83
C ALA A 204 11.97 6.26 -3.13
N LYS A 205 11.88 5.30 -4.08
CA LYS A 205 12.47 5.42 -5.41
C LYS A 205 11.44 5.84 -6.45
N GLU A 206 11.79 6.83 -7.25
CA GLU A 206 10.95 7.35 -8.32
C GLU A 206 10.73 6.32 -9.43
N LEU A 207 9.53 6.25 -9.97
CA LEU A 207 9.23 5.42 -11.13
C LEU A 207 9.78 6.05 -12.41
N PRO A 208 10.26 5.23 -13.37
CA PRO A 208 10.69 5.72 -14.67
C PRO A 208 9.60 6.57 -15.32
N VAL A 209 10.02 7.65 -16.00
CA VAL A 209 9.16 8.61 -16.72
C VAL A 209 8.26 9.48 -15.83
N ILE A 210 7.58 8.91 -14.83
CA ILE A 210 6.50 9.58 -14.10
C ILE A 210 6.86 10.04 -12.68
N GLY A 211 7.92 9.51 -12.06
CA GLY A 211 8.21 9.77 -10.64
C GLY A 211 8.55 11.23 -10.31
N LYS A 212 8.92 12.02 -11.33
CA LYS A 212 9.28 13.44 -11.24
C LYS A 212 8.08 14.37 -11.06
N PHE A 213 6.87 13.95 -11.46
CA PHE A 213 5.69 14.80 -11.33
C PHE A 213 5.20 14.78 -9.89
N LYS A 214 4.82 15.94 -9.36
CA LYS A 214 4.29 16.10 -8.00
C LYS A 214 2.93 16.81 -8.05
N ILE A 215 1.90 16.13 -7.57
CA ILE A 215 0.53 16.63 -7.37
C ILE A 215 0.30 16.95 -5.89
N LEU A 216 0.93 16.16 -5.01
CA LEU A 216 0.85 16.33 -3.57
C LEU A 216 2.14 17.01 -3.06
N GLN A 217 2.01 18.02 -2.21
CA GLN A 217 3.12 18.71 -1.54
C GLN A 217 3.47 18.08 -0.21
#